data_AF-A0AAU9WYC8-F1
#
_entry.id   AF-A0AAU9WYC8-F1
#
_cell.length_a   1.000
_cell.length_b   1.000
_cell.length_c   1.000
_cell.angle_alpha   90.00
_cell.angle_beta   90.00
_cell.angle_gamma   90.00
#
_symmetry.space_group_name_H-M   'P 1'
#
loop_
_entity.id
_entity.type
_entity.pdbx_description
1 polymer ?
#
loop_
_entity_poly.entity_id
_entity_poly.type
_entity_poly.pdbx_seq_one_letter_code
_entity_poly.pdbx_strand_id
1 'polypeptide(L)'
;MKCTLFLYTESDNTKGRRLMSYFQGKLGRIAEVRGIKNILVRKQDFRYELRSSQCVVLVGTRQASSLIQNKQQEKDDDYITFDGKVMHEEFTENKELVENRLVIVHFAERTEDDWIPTGFDEKRIFHVEDGKAPPKGTPTLTHLEYRMKKILLGDDFLY
;
A
#
# COMPACT_ATOMS: atom_id res chain seq x y z
N MET A 1 -13.28 10.55 8.27
CA MET A 1 -12.39 10.86 7.13
C MET A 1 -11.94 9.54 6.54
N LYS A 2 -11.89 9.40 5.20
CA LYS A 2 -11.41 8.18 4.55
C LYS A 2 -9.90 8.02 4.83
N CYS A 3 -9.40 6.79 4.81
CA CYS A 3 -8.02 6.46 5.12
C CYS A 3 -7.39 5.64 3.98
N THR A 4 -6.19 6.03 3.60
CA THR A 4 -5.30 5.27 2.73
C THR A 4 -4.10 4.81 3.52
N LEU A 5 -3.87 3.50 3.55
CA LEU A 5 -2.74 2.90 4.23
C LEU A 5 -1.63 2.52 3.22
N PHE A 6 -0.43 3.06 3.43
CA PHE A 6 0.78 2.69 2.70
C PHE A 6 1.59 1.67 3.50
N LEU A 7 1.86 0.53 2.87
CA LEU A 7 2.62 -0.58 3.40
C LEU A 7 3.93 -0.70 2.61
N TYR A 8 5.05 -0.51 3.27
CA TYR A 8 6.39 -0.68 2.70
C TYR A 8 7.35 -1.12 3.81
N THR A 9 8.38 -1.87 3.45
CA THR A 9 9.42 -2.33 4.38
C THR A 9 10.41 -1.20 4.68
N GLU A 10 11.23 -1.37 5.71
CA GLU A 10 12.25 -0.40 6.09
C GLU A 10 13.30 -0.22 4.98
N SER A 11 13.64 -1.29 4.25
CA SER A 11 14.51 -1.21 3.06
C SER A 11 13.98 -0.26 1.99
N ASP A 12 12.65 -0.11 1.91
CA ASP A 12 11.97 0.74 0.95
C ASP A 12 11.55 2.09 1.53
N ASN A 13 11.87 2.39 2.79
CA ASN A 13 11.38 3.56 3.52
C ASN A 13 11.59 4.87 2.74
N THR A 14 12.77 5.10 2.17
CA THR A 14 13.03 6.34 1.41
C THR A 14 12.10 6.51 0.21
N LYS A 15 11.88 5.44 -0.57
CA LYS A 15 11.06 5.46 -1.79
C LYS A 15 9.56 5.41 -1.44
N GLY A 16 9.19 4.54 -0.52
CA GLY A 16 7.83 4.40 0.02
C GLY A 16 7.34 5.70 0.66
N ARG A 17 8.14 6.34 1.52
CA ARG A 17 7.80 7.63 2.13
C ARG A 17 7.67 8.74 1.10
N ARG A 18 8.54 8.78 0.08
CA ARG A 18 8.44 9.76 -1.02
C ARG A 18 7.10 9.61 -1.76
N LEU A 19 6.73 8.38 -2.13
CA LEU A 19 5.47 8.11 -2.81
C LEU A 19 4.26 8.44 -1.93
N MET A 20 4.31 8.06 -0.65
CA MET A 20 3.29 8.38 0.34
C MET A 20 3.09 9.90 0.48
N SER A 21 4.17 10.67 0.63
CA SER A 21 4.11 12.14 0.71
C SER A 21 3.53 12.77 -0.56
N TYR A 22 3.87 12.23 -1.74
CA TYR A 22 3.27 12.65 -2.99
C TYR A 22 1.75 12.48 -2.97
N PHE A 23 1.26 11.30 -2.59
CA PHE A 23 -0.19 11.05 -2.52
C PHE A 23 -0.88 11.77 -1.36
N GLN A 24 -0.19 12.06 -0.27
CA GLN A 24 -0.72 12.92 0.78
C GLN A 24 -1.04 14.32 0.24
N GLY A 25 -0.17 14.88 -0.61
CA GLY A 25 -0.44 16.15 -1.28
C GLY A 25 -1.61 16.10 -2.27
N LYS A 26 -1.79 14.98 -2.97
CA LYS A 26 -2.86 14.80 -3.98
C LYS A 26 -4.22 14.43 -3.40
N LEU A 27 -4.22 13.65 -2.33
CA LEU A 27 -5.42 13.06 -1.74
C LEU A 27 -5.83 13.70 -0.41
N GLY A 28 -5.04 14.62 0.15
CA GLY A 28 -5.25 15.15 1.51
C GLY A 28 -6.59 15.83 1.76
N ARG A 29 -7.36 16.20 0.72
CA ARG A 29 -8.75 16.69 0.84
C ARG A 29 -9.80 15.58 0.89
N ILE A 30 -9.44 14.37 0.48
CA ILE A 30 -10.32 13.20 0.31
C ILE A 30 -10.05 12.17 1.42
N ALA A 31 -8.79 11.91 1.71
CA ALA A 31 -8.37 10.87 2.63
C ALA A 31 -7.11 11.26 3.43
N GLU A 32 -7.04 10.76 4.65
CA GLU A 32 -5.81 10.72 5.42
C GLU A 32 -4.88 9.65 4.83
N VAL A 33 -3.63 9.99 4.57
CA VAL A 33 -2.63 9.02 4.09
C VAL A 33 -1.73 8.64 5.26
N ARG A 34 -1.69 7.36 5.61
CA ARG A 34 -0.93 6.82 6.74
C ARG A 34 0.06 5.76 6.28
N GLY A 35 1.19 5.64 6.98
CA GLY A 35 2.09 4.49 6.89
C GLY A 35 2.08 3.67 8.19
N ILE A 36 2.76 2.52 8.20
CA ILE A 36 2.81 1.63 9.37
C ILE A 36 3.36 2.35 10.61
N LYS A 37 4.39 3.20 10.46
CA LYS A 37 4.94 4.00 11.58
C LYS A 37 3.89 4.92 12.22
N ASN A 38 2.88 5.39 11.49
CA ASN A 38 1.80 6.21 12.05
C ASN A 38 0.79 5.38 12.88
N ILE A 39 0.62 4.09 12.56
CA ILE A 39 -0.23 3.14 13.29
C ILE A 39 0.39 2.86 14.67
N LEU A 40 1.72 2.67 14.70
CA LEU A 40 2.48 2.34 15.91
C LEU A 40 2.39 3.42 16.98
N VAL A 41 2.39 4.71 16.58
CA VAL A 41 2.30 5.84 17.52
C VAL A 41 0.94 5.91 18.23
N ARG A 42 -0.12 5.30 17.67
CA ARG A 42 -1.50 5.41 18.19
C ARG A 42 -1.97 4.22 19.04
N LYS A 43 -1.09 3.28 19.43
CA LYS A 43 -1.44 2.00 20.11
C LYS A 43 -2.41 1.12 19.29
N GLN A 44 -2.51 1.33 17.98
CA GLN A 44 -3.52 0.71 17.14
C GLN A 44 -3.07 -0.67 16.62
N ASP A 45 -3.99 -1.63 16.64
CA ASP A 45 -3.82 -2.96 16.08
C ASP A 45 -3.66 -2.84 14.55
N PHE A 46 -2.52 -3.30 14.02
CA PHE A 46 -2.23 -3.26 12.59
C PHE A 46 -3.31 -3.95 11.76
N ARG A 47 -3.87 -5.07 12.24
CA ARG A 47 -4.95 -5.78 11.55
C ARG A 47 -6.20 -4.91 11.49
N TYR A 48 -6.52 -4.20 12.57
CA TYR A 48 -7.67 -3.30 12.60
C TYR A 48 -7.49 -2.14 11.61
N GLU A 49 -6.32 -1.50 11.56
CA GLU A 49 -6.05 -0.40 10.62
C GLU A 49 -6.05 -0.88 9.17
N LEU A 50 -5.50 -2.07 8.90
CA LEU A 50 -5.54 -2.69 7.58
C LEU A 50 -7.00 -2.95 7.14
N ARG A 51 -7.82 -3.52 8.02
CA ARG A 51 -9.24 -3.80 7.74
C ARG A 51 -10.08 -2.53 7.61
N SER A 52 -9.80 -1.48 8.37
CA SER A 52 -10.61 -0.25 8.38
C SER A 52 -10.22 0.77 7.31
N SER A 53 -9.04 0.63 6.69
CA SER A 53 -8.58 1.53 5.63
C SER A 53 -9.32 1.33 4.32
N GLN A 54 -9.90 2.39 3.76
CA GLN A 54 -10.66 2.33 2.50
C GLN A 54 -9.77 2.04 1.29
N CYS A 55 -8.50 2.42 1.33
CA CYS A 55 -7.53 2.08 0.28
C CYS A 55 -6.23 1.58 0.93
N VAL A 56 -5.65 0.53 0.35
CA VAL A 56 -4.37 -0.03 0.81
C VAL A 56 -3.41 -0.04 -0.37
N VAL A 57 -2.24 0.57 -0.19
CA VAL A 57 -1.15 0.57 -1.18
C VAL A 57 0.01 -0.25 -0.61
N LEU A 58 0.28 -1.39 -1.22
CA LEU A 58 1.44 -2.23 -0.90
C LEU A 58 2.58 -1.93 -1.87
N VAL A 59 3.75 -1.59 -1.33
CA VAL A 59 4.99 -1.60 -2.10
C VAL A 59 5.48 -3.04 -2.20
N GLY A 60 5.33 -3.64 -3.38
CA GLY A 60 5.69 -5.03 -3.67
C GLY A 60 7.16 -5.16 -4.07
N THR A 61 8.09 -5.11 -3.11
CA THR A 61 9.48 -5.50 -3.38
C THR A 61 9.73 -6.95 -2.99
N ARG A 62 10.83 -7.53 -3.48
CA ARG A 62 11.29 -8.86 -3.05
C ARG A 62 11.34 -9.02 -1.53
N GLN A 63 11.75 -7.98 -0.81
CA GLN A 63 11.76 -7.99 0.66
C GLN A 63 10.35 -8.09 1.22
N ALA A 64 9.41 -7.26 0.74
CA ALA A 64 8.01 -7.32 1.14
C ALA A 64 7.39 -8.68 0.82
N SER A 65 7.63 -9.20 -0.39
CA SER A 65 7.17 -10.51 -0.83
C SER A 65 7.67 -11.64 0.06
N SER A 66 8.97 -11.65 0.39
CA SER A 66 9.57 -12.64 1.28
C SER A 66 8.94 -12.60 2.68
N LEU A 67 8.75 -11.40 3.25
CA LEU A 67 8.14 -11.25 4.57
C LEU A 67 6.69 -11.75 4.58
N ILE A 68 5.90 -11.47 3.53
CA ILE A 68 4.50 -11.93 3.42
C ILE A 68 4.44 -13.45 3.20
N GLN A 69 5.23 -13.99 2.27
CA GLN A 69 5.24 -15.43 1.97
C GLN A 69 5.63 -16.26 3.19
N ASN A 70 6.68 -15.83 3.89
CA ASN A 70 7.22 -16.55 5.04
C ASN A 70 6.52 -16.18 6.36
N LYS A 71 5.47 -15.34 6.33
CA LYS A 71 4.73 -14.87 7.51
C LYS A 71 5.63 -14.27 8.58
N GLN A 72 6.61 -13.49 8.15
CA GLN A 72 7.62 -12.86 8.99
C GLN A 72 7.29 -11.40 9.28
N GLN A 73 7.78 -10.91 10.42
CA GLN A 73 7.68 -9.51 10.82
C GLN A 73 9.03 -8.83 10.64
N GLU A 74 9.01 -7.61 10.13
CA GLU A 74 10.14 -6.67 10.23
C GLU A 74 9.93 -5.81 11.48
N LYS A 75 11.00 -5.57 12.23
CA LYS A 75 10.98 -4.77 13.46
C LYS A 75 12.08 -3.71 13.43
N ASP A 76 11.79 -2.58 14.05
CA ASP A 76 12.73 -1.53 14.42
C ASP A 76 12.67 -1.39 15.95
N ASP A 77 13.73 -1.84 16.62
CA ASP A 77 13.76 -2.08 18.06
C ASP A 77 12.60 -3.03 18.50
N ASP A 78 11.78 -2.62 19.45
CA ASP A 78 10.61 -3.37 19.93
C ASP A 78 9.36 -3.20 19.04
N TYR A 79 9.43 -2.42 17.95
CA TYR A 79 8.25 -2.04 17.16
C TYR A 79 8.19 -2.77 15.82
N ILE A 80 7.03 -3.35 15.49
CA ILE A 80 6.80 -4.00 14.19
C ILE A 80 6.63 -2.93 13.11
N THR A 81 7.57 -2.84 12.16
CA THR A 81 7.52 -1.91 11.03
C THR A 81 6.82 -2.50 9.81
N PHE A 82 6.71 -3.83 9.74
CA PHE A 82 6.01 -4.54 8.68
C PHE A 82 5.53 -5.91 9.19
N ASP A 83 4.23 -6.18 9.15
CA ASP A 83 3.67 -7.45 9.63
C ASP A 83 3.25 -8.35 8.45
N GLY A 84 4.20 -9.10 7.91
CA GLY A 84 3.97 -10.03 6.80
C GLY A 84 3.02 -11.18 7.18
N LYS A 85 2.94 -11.56 8.46
CA LYS A 85 1.98 -12.57 8.93
C LYS A 85 0.55 -12.07 8.80
N VAL A 86 0.24 -10.90 9.35
CA VAL A 86 -1.11 -10.31 9.26
C VAL A 86 -1.48 -10.02 7.81
N MET A 87 -0.54 -9.49 7.02
CA MET A 87 -0.77 -9.25 5.59
C MET A 87 -1.08 -10.55 4.84
N HIS A 88 -0.33 -11.63 5.08
CA HIS A 88 -0.59 -12.93 4.45
C HIS A 88 -1.99 -13.43 4.76
N GLU A 89 -2.41 -13.38 6.03
CA GLU A 89 -3.73 -13.82 6.47
C GLU A 89 -4.82 -12.97 5.82
N GLU A 90 -4.76 -11.64 5.94
CA GLU A 90 -5.77 -10.75 5.37
C GLU A 90 -5.85 -10.82 3.84
N PHE A 91 -4.70 -10.88 3.15
CA PHE A 91 -4.69 -10.95 1.69
C PHE A 91 -5.07 -12.33 1.15
N THR A 92 -5.15 -13.36 2.00
CA THR A 92 -5.64 -14.69 1.61
C THR A 92 -7.13 -14.86 1.95
N GLU A 93 -7.55 -14.36 3.11
CA GLU A 93 -8.87 -14.63 3.67
C GLU A 93 -9.89 -13.52 3.38
N ASN A 94 -9.44 -12.28 3.18
CA ASN A 94 -10.30 -11.11 3.02
C ASN A 94 -10.44 -10.71 1.54
N LYS A 95 -11.34 -11.38 0.82
CA LYS A 95 -11.59 -11.12 -0.61
C LYS A 95 -11.99 -9.68 -0.89
N GLU A 96 -12.82 -9.07 -0.05
CA GLU A 96 -13.25 -7.68 -0.23
C GLU A 96 -12.06 -6.73 -0.21
N LEU A 97 -11.11 -6.90 0.71
CA LEU A 97 -9.91 -6.09 0.77
C LEU A 97 -9.09 -6.22 -0.53
N VAL A 98 -8.84 -7.47 -0.96
CA VAL A 98 -8.00 -7.78 -2.12
C VAL A 98 -8.65 -7.30 -3.42
N GLU A 99 -9.94 -7.56 -3.61
CA GLU A 99 -10.68 -7.27 -4.84
C GLU A 99 -11.04 -5.80 -4.97
N ASN A 100 -11.25 -5.06 -3.86
CA ASN A 100 -11.79 -3.70 -3.90
C ASN A 100 -10.83 -2.63 -3.40
N ARG A 101 -9.96 -2.92 -2.43
CA ARG A 101 -9.19 -1.87 -1.72
C ARG A 101 -7.68 -1.89 -1.95
N LEU A 102 -7.10 -3.06 -2.26
CA LEU A 102 -5.66 -3.24 -2.42
C LEU A 102 -5.13 -2.76 -3.78
N VAL A 103 -4.01 -2.04 -3.77
CA VAL A 103 -3.23 -1.64 -4.93
C VAL A 103 -1.78 -2.03 -4.67
N ILE A 104 -1.10 -2.59 -5.67
CA ILE A 104 0.31 -2.98 -5.56
C ILE A 104 1.17 -2.05 -6.41
N VAL A 105 2.27 -1.56 -5.84
CA VAL A 105 3.25 -0.72 -6.51
C VAL A 105 4.62 -1.39 -6.48
N HIS A 106 5.23 -1.59 -7.64
CA HIS A 106 6.62 -2.02 -7.75
C HIS A 106 7.51 -0.82 -8.12
N PHE A 107 8.72 -0.77 -7.56
CA PHE A 107 9.73 0.24 -7.90
C PHE A 107 10.74 -0.21 -8.96
N ALA A 108 10.73 -1.50 -9.27
CA ALA A 108 11.52 -2.12 -10.32
C ALA A 108 10.62 -3.07 -11.11
N GLU A 109 11.14 -3.61 -12.21
CA GLU A 109 10.45 -4.67 -12.96
C GLU A 109 10.15 -5.85 -12.05
N ARG A 110 8.91 -6.34 -12.15
CA ARG A 110 8.43 -7.48 -11.38
C ARG A 110 9.13 -8.75 -11.85
N THR A 111 9.44 -9.64 -10.91
CA THR A 111 9.94 -10.99 -11.15
C THR A 111 8.95 -12.05 -10.70
N GLU A 112 9.14 -13.30 -11.13
CA GLU A 112 8.29 -14.43 -10.75
C GLU A 112 8.26 -14.68 -9.24
N ASP A 113 9.34 -14.29 -8.54
CA ASP A 113 9.48 -14.40 -7.09
C ASP A 113 8.63 -13.36 -6.33
N ASP A 114 8.17 -12.30 -7.01
CA ASP A 114 7.37 -11.26 -6.35
C ASP A 114 5.96 -11.79 -6.06
N TRP A 115 5.67 -11.88 -4.77
CA TRP A 115 4.41 -12.38 -4.25
C TRP A 115 3.23 -11.47 -4.62
N ILE A 116 2.13 -12.10 -5.06
CA ILE A 116 0.85 -11.46 -5.34
C ILE A 116 -0.25 -12.36 -4.73
N PRO A 117 -1.30 -11.78 -4.12
CA PRO A 117 -2.45 -12.56 -3.67
C PRO A 117 -3.08 -13.35 -4.83
N THR A 118 -3.51 -14.60 -4.57
CA THR A 118 -4.17 -15.41 -5.60
C THR A 118 -5.45 -14.73 -6.09
N GLY A 119 -5.60 -14.61 -7.42
CA GLY A 119 -6.77 -13.98 -8.04
C GLY A 119 -6.76 -12.45 -8.03
N PHE A 120 -5.64 -11.81 -7.67
CA PHE A 120 -5.52 -10.36 -7.71
C PHE A 120 -5.62 -9.80 -9.14
N ASP A 121 -6.34 -8.69 -9.31
CA ASP A 121 -6.44 -7.99 -10.60
C ASP A 121 -5.12 -7.31 -10.96
N GLU A 122 -4.40 -7.86 -11.94
CA GLU A 122 -3.12 -7.32 -12.40
C GLU A 122 -3.23 -5.87 -12.91
N LYS A 123 -4.42 -5.40 -13.30
CA LYS A 123 -4.64 -3.99 -13.68
C LYS A 123 -4.51 -3.02 -12.50
N ARG A 124 -4.38 -3.53 -11.28
CA ARG A 124 -4.13 -2.76 -10.04
C ARG A 124 -2.68 -2.83 -9.58
N ILE A 125 -1.79 -3.32 -10.45
CA ILE A 125 -0.35 -3.32 -10.26
C ILE A 125 0.26 -2.16 -11.03
N PHE A 126 1.09 -1.36 -10.37
CA PHE A 126 1.70 -0.16 -10.94
C PHE A 126 3.22 -0.23 -10.83
N HIS A 127 3.92 0.06 -11.93
CA HIS A 127 5.37 0.24 -11.91
C HIS A 127 5.73 1.73 -11.78
N VAL A 128 6.19 2.14 -10.59
CA VAL A 128 6.69 3.50 -10.33
C VAL A 128 8.20 3.44 -10.22
N GLU A 129 8.88 3.61 -11.37
CA GLU A 129 10.34 3.46 -11.49
C GLU A 129 11.09 4.19 -10.36
N ASP A 130 11.85 3.42 -9.58
CA ASP A 130 12.67 3.89 -8.45
C ASP A 130 11.89 4.72 -7.39
N GLY A 131 10.57 4.54 -7.32
CA GLY A 131 9.69 5.36 -6.47
C GLY A 131 9.75 6.86 -6.81
N LYS A 132 10.11 7.21 -8.05
CA LYS A 132 10.19 8.60 -8.51
C LYS A 132 8.79 9.22 -8.50
N ALA A 133 8.63 10.27 -7.70
CA ALA A 133 7.40 11.03 -7.58
C ALA A 133 7.65 12.52 -7.86
N PRO A 134 7.89 12.90 -9.13
CA PRO A 134 8.13 14.29 -9.49
C PRO A 134 6.88 15.14 -9.19
N PRO A 135 7.02 16.44 -8.85
CA PRO A 135 5.87 17.29 -8.48
C PRO A 135 4.77 17.37 -9.53
N LYS A 136 5.14 17.31 -10.82
CA LYS A 136 4.20 17.30 -11.95
C LYS A 136 3.52 15.94 -12.19
N GLY A 137 3.95 14.90 -11.48
CA GLY A 137 3.50 13.53 -11.70
C GLY A 137 4.11 12.89 -12.95
N THR A 138 3.68 11.66 -13.22
CA THR A 138 3.96 10.89 -14.43
C THR A 138 2.64 10.23 -14.87
N PRO A 139 2.51 9.74 -16.12
CA PRO A 139 1.31 9.01 -16.53
C PRO A 139 0.93 7.88 -15.57
N THR A 140 1.92 7.12 -15.07
CA THR A 140 1.69 6.07 -14.08
C THR A 140 1.16 6.61 -12.76
N LEU A 141 1.73 7.71 -12.24
CA LEU A 141 1.26 8.32 -10.99
C LEU A 141 -0.14 8.92 -11.15
N THR A 142 -0.46 9.49 -12.31
CA THR A 142 -1.81 9.99 -12.62
C THR A 142 -2.81 8.84 -12.65
N HIS A 143 -2.44 7.71 -13.27
CA HIS A 143 -3.31 6.54 -13.30
C HIS A 143 -3.48 5.91 -11.90
N LEU A 144 -2.40 5.82 -11.12
CA LEU A 144 -2.44 5.38 -9.73
C LEU A 144 -3.33 6.29 -8.89
N GLU A 145 -3.19 7.62 -9.02
CA GLU A 145 -4.05 8.61 -8.35
C GLU A 145 -5.53 8.39 -8.70
N TYR A 146 -5.83 8.22 -9.99
CA TYR A 146 -7.18 7.94 -10.48
C TYR A 146 -7.75 6.67 -9.83
N ARG A 147 -6.98 5.57 -9.78
CA ARG A 147 -7.45 4.33 -9.15
C ARG A 147 -7.65 4.48 -7.66
N MET A 148 -6.73 5.13 -6.96
CA MET A 148 -6.87 5.41 -5.53
C MET A 148 -8.11 6.26 -5.25
N LYS A 149 -8.37 7.31 -6.04
CA LYS A 149 -9.59 8.13 -5.90
C LYS A 149 -10.84 7.33 -6.20
N LYS A 150 -10.84 6.47 -7.22
CA LYS A 150 -11.98 5.58 -7.52
C LYS A 150 -12.30 4.64 -6.36
N ILE A 151 -11.27 4.04 -5.73
CA ILE A 151 -11.44 3.20 -4.54
C ILE A 151 -12.00 4.01 -3.38
N LEU A 152 -11.44 5.20 -3.13
CA LEU A 152 -11.83 6.04 -2.01
C LEU A 152 -13.24 6.59 -2.19
N LEU A 153 -13.58 7.11 -3.36
CA LEU A 153 -14.83 7.82 -3.62
C LEU A 153 -15.97 6.90 -4.05
N GLY A 154 -15.67 5.70 -4.59
CA GLY A 154 -16.70 4.78 -5.05
C GLY A 154 -17.61 5.45 -6.09
N ASP A 155 -18.91 5.42 -5.83
CA ASP A 155 -19.92 6.03 -6.71
C ASP A 155 -19.83 7.57 -6.76
N ASP A 156 -19.28 8.21 -5.73
CA ASP A 156 -19.07 9.67 -5.69
C ASP A 156 -17.92 10.13 -6.61
N PHE A 157 -17.23 9.20 -7.29
CA PHE A 157 -16.06 9.53 -8.11
C PHE A 157 -16.40 10.22 -9.44
N LEU A 158 -17.62 10.04 -9.93
CA LEU A 158 -18.09 10.58 -11.22
C LEU A 158 -18.97 11.84 -11.09
N TYR A 159 -19.17 12.33 -9.87
CA TYR A 159 -20.01 13.49 -9.57
C TYR A 159 -19.19 14.67 -9.03
#